data_AF-A0A9N8WKK2-F1
#
_entry.id   AF-A0A9N8WKK2-F1
#
_cell.length_a   1.000
_cell.length_b   1.000
_cell.length_c   1.000
_cell.angle_alpha   90.00
_cell.angle_beta   90.00
_cell.angle_gamma   90.00
#
_symmetry.space_group_name_H-M   'P 1'
#
loop_
_entity.id
_entity.type
_entity.pdbx_description
1 polymer ?
#
loop_
_entity_poly.entity_id
_entity_poly.type
_entity_poly.pdbx_seq_one_letter_code
_entity_poly.pdbx_strand_id
1 'polypeptide(L)'
;MDIGAFLNETAAIDQNVTTIHANIAKIQKLQSNILVATSTNVVENTSHERDNLMNETRQLLIESKDRIRRIESENSRLPRSDPNYDLRTQRHGFLREKLSKILNEYREAENEYIRKQTERTVRQYKIVYPNATQQEIDNYISSPSGQPVFQSALLRTSESHEVLSQVQKRHNDIKRVEETVAELATLFKELYLQVEAQDKTVVEIEQNAVQTTNKLEKATDELDKARESAAAARKKKWICLLIALIILAIIVAIVIYEVLKLKNNNK
;
A
#
# COMPACT_ATOMS: atom_id res chain seq x y z
N MET A 1 13.50 -18.39 -13.75
CA MET A 1 13.85 -16.97 -13.93
C MET A 1 15.31 -16.78 -13.59
N ASP A 2 16.04 -15.94 -14.33
CA ASP A 2 17.42 -15.60 -13.95
C ASP A 2 17.47 -14.70 -12.70
N ILE A 3 18.67 -14.45 -12.16
CA ILE A 3 18.83 -13.66 -10.94
C ILE A 3 18.44 -12.19 -11.14
N GLY A 4 18.65 -11.60 -12.31
CA GLY A 4 18.32 -10.20 -12.59
C GLY A 4 16.82 -9.96 -12.60
N ALA A 5 16.09 -10.82 -13.29
CA ALA A 5 14.63 -10.80 -13.31
C ALA A 5 14.05 -11.07 -11.91
N PHE A 6 14.66 -11.96 -11.12
CA PHE A 6 14.27 -12.19 -9.72
C PHE A 6 14.40 -10.92 -8.89
N LEU A 7 15.56 -10.25 -8.96
CA LEU A 7 15.79 -9.03 -8.21
C LEU A 7 14.83 -7.91 -8.62
N ASN A 8 14.51 -7.80 -9.92
CA ASN A 8 13.52 -6.83 -10.41
C ASN A 8 12.11 -7.12 -9.86
N GLU A 9 11.68 -8.39 -9.82
CA GLU A 9 10.42 -8.80 -9.21
C GLU A 9 10.37 -8.44 -7.72
N THR A 10 11.44 -8.75 -6.98
CA THR A 10 11.52 -8.41 -5.54
C THR A 10 11.48 -6.90 -5.30
N ALA A 11 12.15 -6.11 -6.14
CA ALA A 11 12.14 -4.66 -6.04
C ALA A 11 10.76 -4.06 -6.36
N ALA A 12 10.03 -4.63 -7.32
CA ALA A 12 8.67 -4.23 -7.63
C ALA A 12 7.72 -4.51 -6.45
N ILE A 13 7.84 -5.68 -5.80
CA ILE A 13 7.07 -6.00 -4.59
C ILE A 13 7.37 -4.98 -3.48
N ASP A 14 8.65 -4.65 -3.24
CA ASP A 14 9.04 -3.68 -2.22
C ASP A 14 8.49 -2.28 -2.49
N GLN A 15 8.47 -1.86 -3.76
CA GLN A 15 7.85 -0.59 -4.15
C GLN A 15 6.34 -0.62 -3.90
N ASN A 16 5.64 -1.68 -4.32
CA ASN A 16 4.22 -1.83 -4.09
C ASN A 16 3.89 -1.78 -2.60
N VAL A 17 4.64 -2.52 -1.78
CA VAL A 17 4.54 -2.52 -0.32
C VAL A 17 4.71 -1.12 0.27
N THR A 18 5.68 -0.34 -0.22
CA THR A 18 5.90 1.04 0.24
C THR A 18 4.68 1.92 -0.09
N THR A 19 4.14 1.79 -1.30
CA THR A 19 2.94 2.53 -1.73
C THR A 19 1.71 2.12 -0.93
N ILE A 20 1.50 0.82 -0.71
CA ILE A 20 0.41 0.29 0.13
C ILE A 20 0.46 0.91 1.52
N HIS A 21 1.62 0.90 2.17
CA HIS A 21 1.76 1.48 3.51
C HIS A 21 1.44 2.99 3.52
N ALA A 22 1.86 3.74 2.51
CA ALA A 22 1.50 5.14 2.37
C ALA A 22 0.00 5.35 2.12
N ASN A 23 -0.64 4.48 1.34
CA ASN A 23 -2.08 4.54 1.07
C ASN A 23 -2.88 4.23 2.33
N ILE A 24 -2.51 3.22 3.13
CA ILE A 24 -3.14 2.90 4.41
C ILE A 24 -3.15 4.13 5.33
N ALA A 25 -2.00 4.80 5.48
CA ALA A 25 -1.91 6.02 6.32
C ALA A 25 -2.83 7.15 5.82
N LYS A 26 -2.95 7.32 4.50
CA LYS A 26 -3.89 8.29 3.91
C LYS A 26 -5.35 7.89 4.11
N ILE A 27 -5.69 6.61 3.91
CA ILE A 27 -7.02 6.06 4.12
C ILE A 27 -7.46 6.32 5.57
N GLN A 28 -6.61 6.03 6.56
CA GLN A 28 -6.88 6.31 7.97
C GLN A 28 -7.14 7.79 8.23
N LYS A 29 -6.37 8.68 7.60
CA LYS A 29 -6.58 10.14 7.72
C LYS A 29 -7.93 10.56 7.12
N LEU A 30 -8.27 10.06 5.93
CA LEU A 30 -9.54 10.35 5.27
C LEU A 30 -10.73 9.80 6.07
N GLN A 31 -10.61 8.60 6.62
CA GLN A 31 -11.58 7.99 7.53
C GLN A 31 -11.76 8.83 8.81
N SER A 32 -10.67 9.30 9.41
CA SER A 32 -10.74 10.22 10.56
C SER A 32 -11.46 11.52 10.19
N ASN A 33 -11.20 12.08 9.01
CA ASN A 33 -11.88 13.27 8.52
C ASN A 33 -13.39 13.03 8.31
N ILE A 34 -13.77 11.88 7.75
CA ILE A 34 -15.18 11.47 7.58
C ILE A 34 -15.89 11.36 8.95
N LEU A 35 -15.20 10.85 9.97
CA LEU A 35 -15.74 10.69 11.33
C LEU A 35 -16.05 12.03 12.00
N VAL A 36 -15.24 13.07 11.76
CA VAL A 36 -15.42 14.40 12.37
C VAL A 36 -16.19 15.39 11.50
N ALA A 37 -16.34 15.11 10.21
CA ALA A 37 -17.04 16.00 9.29
C ALA A 37 -18.51 16.20 9.68
N THR A 38 -18.94 17.46 9.62
CA THR A 38 -20.32 17.91 9.88
C THR A 38 -21.11 18.21 8.61
N SER A 39 -20.43 18.41 7.48
CA SER A 39 -21.04 18.69 6.17
C SER A 39 -21.07 17.45 5.28
N THR A 40 -22.23 17.18 4.68
CA THR A 40 -22.44 16.05 3.76
C THR A 40 -21.51 16.12 2.54
N ASN A 41 -21.28 17.31 1.98
CA ASN A 41 -20.39 17.48 0.82
C ASN A 41 -18.93 17.11 1.13
N VAL A 42 -18.47 17.43 2.35
CA VAL A 42 -17.12 17.05 2.81
C VAL A 42 -17.02 15.54 2.96
N VAL A 43 -18.05 14.90 3.52
CA VAL A 43 -18.10 13.44 3.65
C VAL A 43 -18.05 12.77 2.28
N GLU A 44 -18.85 13.21 1.32
CA GLU A 44 -18.90 12.61 -0.02
C GLU A 44 -17.56 12.74 -0.77
N ASN A 45 -16.97 13.95 -0.83
CA ASN A 45 -15.68 14.16 -1.48
C ASN A 45 -14.55 13.34 -0.81
N THR A 46 -14.51 13.32 0.52
CA THR A 46 -13.49 12.58 1.28
C THR A 46 -13.67 11.07 1.10
N SER A 47 -14.92 10.59 1.01
CA SER A 47 -15.24 9.19 0.76
C SER A 47 -14.80 8.75 -0.63
N HIS A 48 -14.99 9.59 -1.66
CA HIS A 48 -14.52 9.30 -3.01
C HIS A 48 -12.99 9.16 -3.08
N GLU A 49 -12.25 10.08 -2.45
CA GLU A 49 -10.78 9.99 -2.39
C GLU A 49 -10.32 8.72 -1.66
N ARG A 50 -10.97 8.40 -0.53
CA ARG A 50 -10.71 7.19 0.23
C ARG A 50 -10.96 5.94 -0.62
N ASP A 51 -12.09 5.86 -1.29
CA ASP A 51 -12.49 4.70 -2.09
C ASP A 51 -11.53 4.46 -3.26
N ASN A 52 -11.00 5.53 -3.87
CA ASN A 52 -9.96 5.44 -4.90
C ASN A 52 -8.67 4.83 -4.33
N LEU A 53 -8.21 5.30 -3.17
CA LEU A 53 -7.02 4.74 -2.51
C LEU A 53 -7.24 3.29 -2.05
N MET A 54 -8.43 2.95 -1.57
CA MET A 54 -8.76 1.56 -1.21
C MET A 54 -8.66 0.65 -2.43
N ASN A 55 -9.20 1.08 -3.58
CA ASN A 55 -9.13 0.32 -4.83
C ASN A 55 -7.69 0.18 -5.35
N GLU A 56 -6.89 1.25 -5.33
CA GLU A 56 -5.47 1.19 -5.69
C GLU A 56 -4.70 0.22 -4.79
N THR A 57 -4.90 0.34 -3.47
CA THR A 57 -4.27 -0.49 -2.46
C THR A 57 -4.63 -1.96 -2.66
N ARG A 58 -5.90 -2.26 -2.96
CA ARG A 58 -6.37 -3.60 -3.29
C ARG A 58 -5.63 -4.20 -4.48
N GLN A 59 -5.48 -3.45 -5.57
CA GLN A 59 -4.75 -3.94 -6.76
C GLN A 59 -3.28 -4.23 -6.43
N LEU A 60 -2.62 -3.33 -5.71
CA LEU A 60 -1.22 -3.52 -5.30
C LEU A 60 -1.03 -4.73 -4.38
N LEU A 61 -1.99 -4.99 -3.47
CA LEU A 61 -1.96 -6.14 -2.58
C LEU A 61 -2.09 -7.46 -3.36
N ILE A 62 -3.05 -7.54 -4.29
CA ILE A 62 -3.25 -8.71 -5.15
C ILE A 62 -2.00 -8.95 -6.01
N GLU A 63 -1.49 -7.90 -6.66
CA GLU A 63 -0.30 -7.98 -7.50
C GLU A 63 0.92 -8.46 -6.70
N SER A 64 1.15 -7.89 -5.51
CA SER A 64 2.27 -8.25 -4.64
C SER A 64 2.17 -9.70 -4.19
N LYS A 65 0.97 -10.15 -3.79
CA LYS A 65 0.71 -11.55 -3.43
C LYS A 65 1.00 -12.47 -4.61
N ASP A 66 0.49 -12.17 -5.80
CA ASP A 66 0.69 -13.03 -6.97
C ASP A 66 2.17 -13.09 -7.39
N ARG A 67 2.92 -11.98 -7.29
CA ARG A 67 4.38 -11.95 -7.49
C ARG A 67 5.11 -12.85 -6.50
N ILE A 68 4.76 -12.77 -5.21
CA ILE A 68 5.35 -13.62 -4.15
C ILE A 68 5.08 -15.10 -4.44
N ARG A 69 3.84 -15.47 -4.80
CA ARG A 69 3.49 -16.87 -5.12
C ARG A 69 4.19 -17.38 -6.39
N ARG A 70 4.40 -16.52 -7.38
CA ARG A 70 5.22 -16.87 -8.56
C ARG A 70 6.65 -17.18 -8.15
N ILE A 71 7.26 -16.33 -7.31
CA ILE A 71 8.61 -16.56 -6.77
C ILE A 71 8.67 -17.89 -6.01
N GLU A 72 7.67 -18.20 -5.17
CA GLU A 72 7.57 -19.47 -4.46
C GLU A 72 7.58 -20.67 -5.41
N SER A 73 6.72 -20.64 -6.43
CA SER A 73 6.61 -21.71 -7.43
C SER A 73 7.89 -21.88 -8.27
N GLU A 74 8.62 -20.81 -8.52
CA GLU A 74 9.90 -20.90 -9.19
C GLU A 74 10.99 -21.45 -8.27
N ASN A 75 11.05 -21.00 -7.02
CA ASN A 75 12.01 -21.48 -6.03
C ASN A 75 11.84 -22.98 -5.78
N SER A 76 10.60 -23.50 -5.80
CA SER A 76 10.34 -24.94 -5.61
C SER A 76 10.86 -25.81 -6.76
N ARG A 77 11.14 -25.22 -7.94
CA ARG A 77 11.70 -25.90 -9.12
C ARG A 77 13.22 -25.79 -9.20
N LEU A 78 13.84 -24.96 -8.35
CA LEU A 78 15.29 -24.81 -8.34
C LEU A 78 15.95 -25.94 -7.55
N PRO A 79 17.04 -26.55 -8.09
CA PRO A 79 17.88 -27.44 -7.31
C PRO A 79 18.44 -26.71 -6.08
N ARG A 80 18.55 -27.42 -4.95
CA ARG A 80 19.19 -26.87 -3.74
C ARG A 80 20.67 -26.51 -3.94
N SER A 81 21.31 -27.08 -4.96
CA SER A 81 22.68 -26.76 -5.37
C SER A 81 22.79 -25.47 -6.18
N ASP A 82 21.67 -24.82 -6.54
CA ASP A 82 21.72 -23.53 -7.24
C ASP A 82 22.42 -22.48 -6.35
N PRO A 83 23.46 -21.78 -6.85
CA PRO A 83 24.21 -20.78 -6.08
C PRO A 83 23.34 -19.66 -5.48
N ASN A 84 22.16 -19.42 -6.05
CA ASN A 84 21.22 -18.38 -5.61
C ASN A 84 20.04 -18.94 -4.80
N TYR A 85 19.96 -20.24 -4.55
CA TYR A 85 18.81 -20.87 -3.86
C TYR A 85 18.52 -20.22 -2.51
N ASP A 86 19.54 -20.07 -1.67
CA ASP A 86 19.41 -19.49 -0.33
C ASP A 86 18.97 -18.03 -0.39
N LEU A 87 19.59 -17.23 -1.27
CA LEU A 87 19.24 -15.83 -1.48
C LEU A 87 17.78 -15.70 -1.91
N ARG A 88 17.34 -16.48 -2.90
CA ARG A 88 15.97 -16.41 -3.40
C ARG A 88 14.96 -16.83 -2.33
N THR A 89 15.28 -17.87 -1.56
CA THR A 89 14.41 -18.39 -0.48
C THR A 89 14.27 -17.39 0.66
N GLN A 90 15.38 -16.78 1.10
CA GLN A 90 15.36 -15.78 2.18
C GLN A 90 14.61 -14.51 1.75
N ARG A 91 14.88 -14.00 0.54
CA ARG A 91 14.19 -12.81 0.03
C ARG A 91 12.70 -13.05 -0.18
N HIS A 92 12.32 -14.22 -0.68
CA HIS A 92 10.92 -14.64 -0.74
C HIS A 92 10.27 -14.63 0.66
N GLY A 93 10.91 -15.27 1.65
CA GLY A 93 10.41 -15.31 3.02
C GLY A 93 10.22 -13.92 3.62
N PHE A 94 11.22 -13.05 3.46
CA PHE A 94 11.17 -11.66 3.91
C PHE A 94 10.02 -10.86 3.29
N LEU A 95 9.84 -10.94 1.97
CA LEU A 95 8.75 -10.22 1.29
C LEU A 95 7.37 -10.74 1.69
N ARG A 96 7.24 -12.06 1.88
CA ARG A 96 6.01 -12.69 2.39
C ARG A 96 5.67 -12.19 3.79
N GLU A 97 6.63 -12.16 4.70
CA GLU A 97 6.45 -11.64 6.07
C GLU A 97 6.10 -10.14 6.06
N LYS A 98 6.78 -9.36 5.22
CA LYS A 98 6.53 -7.92 5.08
C LYS A 98 5.12 -7.62 4.59
N LEU A 99 4.65 -8.33 3.56
CA LEU A 99 3.28 -8.19 3.05
C LEU A 99 2.23 -8.67 4.06
N SER A 100 2.50 -9.78 4.75
CA SER A 100 1.67 -10.34 5.82
C SER A 100 1.46 -9.33 6.96
N LYS A 101 2.54 -8.66 7.40
CA LYS A 101 2.47 -7.60 8.41
C LYS A 101 1.57 -6.45 7.97
N ILE A 102 1.73 -5.99 6.74
CA ILE A 102 0.93 -4.88 6.17
C ILE A 102 -0.54 -5.23 6.02
N LEU A 103 -0.85 -6.46 5.60
CA LEU A 103 -2.24 -6.95 5.56
C LEU A 103 -2.87 -6.92 6.96
N ASN A 104 -2.14 -7.31 8.00
CA ASN A 104 -2.63 -7.25 9.37
C ASN A 104 -2.82 -5.80 9.85
N GLU A 105 -1.84 -4.92 9.63
CA GLU A 105 -1.93 -3.50 9.97
C GLU A 105 -3.13 -2.83 9.29
N TYR A 106 -3.36 -3.12 8.01
CA TYR A 106 -4.50 -2.58 7.28
C TYR A 106 -5.83 -3.11 7.84
N ARG A 107 -5.90 -4.40 8.14
CA ARG A 107 -7.09 -5.02 8.74
C ARG A 107 -7.42 -4.41 10.10
N GLU A 108 -6.43 -4.18 10.94
CA GLU A 108 -6.61 -3.51 12.23
C GLU A 108 -7.12 -2.07 12.06
N ALA A 109 -6.59 -1.34 11.10
CA ALA A 109 -7.05 0.01 10.76
C ALA A 109 -8.53 0.03 10.33
N GLU A 110 -8.93 -0.92 9.47
CA GLU A 110 -10.33 -1.00 9.01
C GLU A 110 -11.29 -1.44 10.12
N ASN A 111 -10.89 -2.39 10.97
CA ASN A 111 -11.69 -2.78 12.14
C ASN A 111 -11.87 -1.62 13.12
N GLU A 112 -10.83 -0.81 13.32
CA GLU A 112 -10.91 0.41 14.13
C GLU A 112 -11.91 1.41 13.54
N TYR A 113 -11.91 1.59 12.21
CA TYR A 113 -12.88 2.45 11.52
C TYR A 113 -14.31 1.93 11.68
N ILE A 114 -14.55 0.63 11.43
CA ILE A 114 -15.86 -0.02 11.64
C ILE A 114 -16.35 0.23 13.06
N ARG A 115 -15.49 0.02 14.08
CA ARG A 115 -15.88 0.21 15.49
C ARG A 115 -16.29 1.66 15.74
N LYS A 116 -15.47 2.64 15.33
CA LYS A 116 -15.77 4.07 15.51
C LYS A 116 -17.03 4.50 14.78
N GLN A 117 -17.23 4.03 13.56
CA GLN A 117 -18.40 4.38 12.75
C GLN A 117 -19.68 3.76 13.31
N THR A 118 -19.60 2.53 13.83
CA THR A 118 -20.68 1.88 14.57
C THR A 118 -21.04 2.67 15.83
N GLU A 119 -20.06 3.02 16.68
CA GLU A 119 -20.28 3.82 17.88
C GLU A 119 -20.95 5.17 17.56
N ARG A 120 -20.50 5.85 16.51
CA ARG A 120 -21.10 7.11 16.04
C ARG A 120 -22.55 6.92 15.61
N THR A 121 -22.84 5.85 14.89
CA THR A 121 -24.20 5.51 14.42
C THR A 121 -25.12 5.21 15.60
N VAL A 122 -24.66 4.44 16.59
CA VAL A 122 -25.41 4.18 17.83
C VAL A 122 -25.73 5.46 18.59
N ARG A 123 -24.74 6.35 18.77
CA ARG A 123 -24.96 7.63 19.46
C ARG A 123 -26.03 8.46 18.78
N GLN A 124 -26.00 8.55 17.45
CA GLN A 124 -27.00 9.31 16.70
C GLN A 124 -28.38 8.67 16.74
N TYR A 125 -28.46 7.34 16.69
CA TYR A 125 -29.73 6.63 16.87
C TYR A 125 -30.34 6.92 18.25
N LYS A 126 -29.55 6.91 19.32
CA LYS A 126 -30.00 7.22 20.70
C LYS A 126 -30.45 8.68 20.89
N ILE A 127 -29.97 9.62 20.07
CA ILE A 127 -30.48 11.01 20.12
C ILE A 127 -31.94 11.05 19.68
N VAL A 128 -32.31 10.27 18.66
CA VAL A 128 -33.68 10.20 18.13
C VAL A 128 -34.56 9.26 18.97
N TYR A 129 -33.97 8.17 19.48
CA TYR A 129 -34.64 7.15 20.29
C TYR A 129 -33.91 6.91 21.63
N PRO A 130 -34.06 7.81 22.62
CA PRO A 130 -33.30 7.75 23.89
C PRO A 130 -33.55 6.48 24.71
N ASN A 131 -34.73 5.87 24.56
CA ASN A 131 -35.16 4.70 25.32
C ASN A 131 -34.97 3.39 24.53
N ALA A 132 -34.25 3.40 23.40
CA ALA A 132 -34.02 2.20 22.62
C ALA A 132 -33.22 1.15 23.41
N THR A 133 -33.70 -0.09 23.38
CA THR A 133 -33.03 -1.26 23.96
C THR A 133 -31.79 -1.63 23.16
N GLN A 134 -30.86 -2.36 23.78
CA GLN A 134 -29.66 -2.84 23.07
C GLN A 134 -30.03 -3.72 21.87
N GLN A 135 -31.07 -4.55 22.00
CA GLN A 135 -31.54 -5.41 20.92
C GLN A 135 -32.08 -4.60 19.72
N GLU A 136 -32.79 -3.50 19.96
CA GLU A 136 -33.24 -2.60 18.87
C GLU A 136 -32.06 -1.92 18.16
N ILE A 137 -31.03 -1.54 18.93
CA ILE A 137 -29.80 -0.94 18.38
C ILE A 137 -29.03 -1.95 17.53
N ASP A 138 -28.84 -3.17 18.01
CA ASP A 138 -28.10 -4.21 17.30
C ASP A 138 -28.82 -4.62 16.01
N ASN A 139 -30.16 -4.73 16.09
CA ASN A 139 -31.01 -4.98 14.93
C ASN A 139 -30.90 -3.84 13.90
N TYR A 140 -30.84 -2.59 14.35
CA TYR A 140 -30.71 -1.43 13.48
C TYR A 140 -29.34 -1.34 12.80
N ILE A 141 -28.25 -1.66 13.50
CA ILE A 141 -26.91 -1.73 12.92
C ILE A 141 -26.84 -2.83 11.85
N SER A 142 -27.43 -4.00 12.16
CA SER A 142 -27.38 -5.19 11.30
C SER A 142 -28.29 -5.09 10.08
N SER A 143 -29.48 -4.48 10.22
CA SER A 143 -30.43 -4.28 9.14
C SER A 143 -31.26 -3.00 9.35
N PRO A 144 -30.80 -1.87 8.80
CA PRO A 144 -31.49 -0.58 8.96
C PRO A 144 -32.89 -0.57 8.32
N SER A 145 -33.08 -1.30 7.22
CA SER A 145 -34.27 -1.24 6.35
C SER A 145 -35.43 -2.15 6.76
N GLY A 146 -35.22 -3.08 7.69
CA GLY A 146 -36.21 -4.08 8.08
C GLY A 146 -37.08 -3.74 9.31
N GLN A 147 -36.85 -2.59 9.96
CA GLN A 147 -37.45 -2.32 11.28
C GLN A 147 -38.79 -1.55 11.18
N PRO A 148 -39.82 -1.89 11.98
CA PRO A 148 -41.07 -1.10 12.07
C PRO A 148 -40.83 0.37 12.47
N VAL A 149 -39.77 0.61 13.25
CA VAL A 149 -39.26 1.96 13.58
C VAL A 149 -38.95 2.77 12.31
N PHE A 150 -38.43 2.12 11.26
CA PHE A 150 -38.14 2.69 9.94
C PHE A 150 -39.42 3.21 9.26
N GLN A 151 -40.51 2.43 9.27
CA GLN A 151 -41.79 2.85 8.69
C GLN A 151 -42.47 3.96 9.49
N SER A 152 -42.33 3.96 10.83
CA SER A 152 -42.89 5.01 11.68
C SER A 152 -42.14 6.35 11.57
N ALA A 153 -40.83 6.33 11.30
CA ALA A 153 -40.02 7.54 11.10
C ALA A 153 -40.32 8.23 9.76
N LEU A 154 -40.59 7.45 8.70
CA LEU A 154 -40.95 7.93 7.36
C LEU A 154 -42.26 8.73 7.34
N LEU A 155 -43.15 8.50 8.31
CA LEU A 155 -44.47 9.16 8.36
C LEU A 155 -44.48 10.50 9.11
N ARG A 156 -43.36 10.90 9.75
CA ARG A 156 -43.38 11.97 10.77
C ARG A 156 -42.90 13.34 10.29
N THR A 157 -41.92 13.45 9.37
CA THR A 157 -41.37 14.76 8.90
C THR A 157 -40.34 14.60 7.77
N SER A 158 -40.08 15.67 6.99
CA SER A 158 -38.99 15.73 5.99
C SER A 158 -37.59 15.56 6.61
N GLU A 159 -37.38 16.05 7.83
CA GLU A 159 -36.14 15.90 8.60
C GLU A 159 -35.82 14.43 8.93
N SER A 160 -36.85 13.60 9.16
CA SER A 160 -36.69 12.16 9.40
C SER A 160 -36.16 11.43 8.16
N HIS A 161 -36.54 11.87 6.94
CA HIS A 161 -36.04 11.27 5.70
C HIS A 161 -34.55 11.50 5.49
N GLU A 162 -34.04 12.69 5.82
CA GLU A 162 -32.62 13.02 5.68
C GLU A 162 -31.76 12.18 6.62
N VAL A 163 -32.18 12.06 7.89
CA VAL A 163 -31.49 11.22 8.88
C VAL A 163 -31.46 9.75 8.44
N LEU A 164 -32.57 9.22 7.91
CA LEU A 164 -32.65 7.85 7.41
C LEU A 164 -31.71 7.62 6.21
N SER A 165 -31.67 8.55 5.26
CA SER A 165 -30.76 8.48 4.10
C SER A 165 -29.30 8.46 4.55
N GLN A 166 -28.93 9.30 5.53
CA GLN A 166 -27.57 9.32 6.08
C GLN A 166 -27.20 8.00 6.76
N VAL A 167 -28.14 7.39 7.48
CA VAL A 167 -27.91 6.10 8.14
C VAL A 167 -27.68 5.00 7.11
N GLN A 168 -28.53 4.91 6.09
CA GLN A 168 -28.38 3.90 5.04
C GLN A 168 -27.03 4.04 4.33
N LYS A 169 -26.61 5.28 4.02
CA LYS A 169 -25.28 5.57 3.45
C LYS A 169 -24.17 5.02 4.34
N ARG A 170 -24.27 5.18 5.67
CA ARG A 170 -23.25 4.67 6.60
C ARG A 170 -23.26 3.16 6.77
N HIS A 171 -24.42 2.53 6.80
CA HIS A 171 -24.50 1.07 6.83
C HIS A 171 -23.85 0.47 5.59
N ASN A 172 -24.16 1.02 4.41
CA ASN A 172 -23.49 0.62 3.17
C ASN A 172 -21.98 0.87 3.20
N ASP A 173 -21.53 1.94 3.87
CA ASP A 173 -20.11 2.21 4.06
C ASP A 173 -19.43 1.17 4.95
N ILE A 174 -20.02 0.85 6.10
CA ILE A 174 -19.53 -0.19 7.01
C ILE A 174 -19.42 -1.52 6.27
N LYS A 175 -20.46 -1.92 5.53
CA LYS A 175 -20.47 -3.17 4.78
C LYS A 175 -19.34 -3.26 3.75
N ARG A 176 -19.05 -2.18 3.01
CA ARG A 176 -17.93 -2.15 2.06
C ARG A 176 -16.57 -2.32 2.77
N VAL A 177 -16.43 -1.75 3.95
CA VAL A 177 -15.20 -1.91 4.74
C VAL A 177 -15.10 -3.33 5.32
N GLU A 178 -16.20 -3.94 5.74
CA GLU A 178 -16.24 -5.35 6.16
C GLU A 178 -15.85 -6.30 5.03
N GLU A 179 -16.33 -6.05 3.80
CA GLU A 179 -15.91 -6.77 2.59
C GLU A 179 -14.39 -6.64 2.37
N THR A 180 -13.83 -5.45 2.59
CA THR A 180 -12.38 -5.21 2.53
C THR A 180 -11.64 -6.03 3.58
N VAL A 181 -12.10 -6.05 4.84
CA VAL A 181 -11.52 -6.85 5.93
C VAL A 181 -11.53 -8.35 5.59
N ALA A 182 -12.62 -8.85 5.02
CA ALA A 182 -12.74 -10.25 4.59
C ALA A 182 -11.78 -10.58 3.44
N GLU A 183 -11.60 -9.67 2.49
CA GLU A 183 -10.63 -9.83 1.41
C GLU A 183 -9.19 -9.86 1.94
N LEU A 184 -8.83 -8.96 2.87
CA LEU A 184 -7.50 -8.94 3.49
C LEU A 184 -7.18 -10.26 4.20
N ALA A 185 -8.16 -10.84 4.91
CA ALA A 185 -8.01 -12.15 5.55
C ALA A 185 -7.81 -13.27 4.51
N THR A 186 -8.50 -13.20 3.38
CA THR A 186 -8.34 -14.15 2.27
C THR A 186 -6.95 -14.06 1.66
N LEU A 187 -6.47 -12.84 1.36
CA LEU A 187 -5.12 -12.61 0.85
C LEU A 187 -4.05 -13.11 1.83
N PHE A 188 -4.25 -12.88 3.13
CA PHE A 188 -3.36 -13.38 4.17
C PHE A 188 -3.25 -14.90 4.14
N LYS A 189 -4.39 -15.61 4.06
CA LYS A 189 -4.41 -17.07 3.94
C LYS A 189 -3.68 -17.53 2.69
N GLU A 190 -3.94 -16.89 1.55
CA GLU A 190 -3.34 -17.24 0.26
C GLU A 190 -1.81 -17.10 0.21
N LEU A 191 -1.21 -16.25 1.05
CA LEU A 191 0.25 -16.12 1.17
C LEU A 191 0.92 -17.34 1.82
N TYR A 192 0.20 -18.06 2.67
CA TYR A 192 0.72 -19.21 3.40
C TYR A 192 0.20 -20.54 2.85
N LEU A 193 -0.71 -20.51 1.88
CA LEU A 193 -1.07 -21.70 1.11
C LEU A 193 0.12 -22.11 0.24
N GLN A 194 0.85 -23.11 0.70
CA GLN A 194 1.96 -23.70 -0.05
C GLN A 194 1.46 -24.22 -1.39
N VAL A 195 2.17 -23.85 -2.46
CA VAL A 195 1.96 -24.45 -3.78
C VAL A 195 2.54 -25.86 -3.73
N GLU A 196 1.68 -26.89 -3.68
CA GLU A 196 2.13 -28.28 -3.85
C GLU A 196 2.67 -28.45 -5.26
N ALA A 197 3.99 -28.59 -5.38
CA ALA A 197 4.62 -29.05 -6.61
C ALA A 197 4.73 -30.58 -6.58
N GLN A 198 3.77 -31.30 -7.19
CA GLN A 198 4.00 -32.69 -7.61
C GLN A 198 4.63 -32.67 -9.01
N ASP A 199 5.95 -32.84 -9.12
CA ASP A 199 6.60 -34.10 -9.54
C ASP A 199 8.14 -33.95 -9.70
N LYS A 200 8.81 -34.91 -9.07
CA LYS A 200 10.20 -35.43 -9.07
C LYS A 200 11.30 -34.77 -9.93
N THR A 201 12.42 -34.44 -9.27
CA THR A 201 13.59 -35.35 -9.18
C THR A 201 14.38 -35.00 -7.93
N VAL A 202 14.37 -35.92 -6.96
CA VAL A 202 15.37 -35.96 -5.90
C VAL A 202 16.66 -36.40 -6.55
N VAL A 203 17.60 -35.47 -6.77
CA VAL A 203 19.02 -35.85 -6.88
C VAL A 203 19.70 -35.30 -5.63
N GLU A 204 19.95 -36.22 -4.71
CA GLU A 204 20.92 -36.08 -3.63
C GLU A 204 22.26 -35.66 -4.22
N ILE A 205 22.80 -34.53 -3.76
CA ILE A 205 24.24 -34.38 -3.53
C ILE A 205 24.41 -33.59 -2.23
N GLU A 206 24.88 -34.28 -1.19
CA GLU A 206 25.45 -33.70 0.02
C GLU A 206 26.77 -32.96 -0.27
N GLN A 207 27.19 -32.14 0.71
CA GLN A 207 28.52 -31.50 0.87
C GLN A 207 28.67 -30.05 0.37
N ASN A 208 28.20 -29.10 1.18
CA ASN A 208 29.06 -28.31 2.08
C ASN A 208 28.20 -27.33 2.89
N ALA A 209 27.71 -27.79 4.03
CA ALA A 209 27.21 -26.92 5.08
C ALA A 209 28.42 -26.32 5.82
N VAL A 210 28.32 -25.05 6.23
CA VAL A 210 29.33 -24.21 6.91
C VAL A 210 30.07 -23.25 5.96
N GLN A 211 29.38 -22.17 5.53
CA GLN A 211 29.91 -20.79 5.41
C GLN A 211 28.94 -19.73 4.80
N THR A 212 27.61 -19.89 4.88
CA THR A 212 26.69 -18.98 4.14
C THR A 212 25.93 -17.94 4.99
N THR A 213 26.20 -17.81 6.29
CA THR A 213 25.52 -16.78 7.11
C THR A 213 26.16 -15.39 6.97
N ASN A 214 27.48 -15.29 6.74
CA ASN A 214 28.20 -14.01 6.66
C ASN A 214 28.24 -13.36 5.26
N LYS A 215 27.75 -14.03 4.21
CA LYS A 215 27.71 -13.49 2.84
C LYS A 215 26.36 -12.85 2.47
N LEU A 216 25.31 -13.11 3.25
CA LEU A 216 23.94 -12.68 2.94
C LEU A 216 23.58 -11.30 3.51
N GLU A 217 24.10 -10.94 4.69
CA GLU A 217 24.00 -9.58 5.23
C GLU A 217 24.71 -8.55 4.33
N LYS A 218 25.80 -8.96 3.65
CA LYS A 218 26.49 -8.11 2.66
C LYS A 218 25.71 -7.99 1.34
N ALA A 219 25.02 -9.04 0.91
CA ALA A 219 24.21 -8.98 -0.31
C ALA A 219 22.99 -8.07 -0.14
N THR A 220 22.40 -7.99 1.06
CA THR A 220 21.32 -7.05 1.35
C THR A 220 21.81 -5.60 1.35
N ASP A 221 22.97 -5.37 1.95
CA ASP A 221 23.64 -4.06 2.00
C ASP A 221 24.07 -3.57 0.61
N GLU A 222 24.53 -4.47 -0.26
CA GLU A 222 24.94 -4.14 -1.63
C GLU A 222 23.75 -3.81 -2.53
N LEU A 223 22.58 -4.42 -2.32
CA LEU A 223 21.35 -4.10 -3.05
C LEU A 223 20.80 -2.73 -2.66
N ASP A 224 20.83 -2.38 -1.37
CA ASP A 224 20.43 -1.05 -0.89
C ASP A 224 21.43 0.03 -1.37
N LYS A 225 22.73 -0.26 -1.33
CA LYS A 225 23.78 0.60 -1.90
C LYS A 225 23.66 0.74 -3.41
N ALA A 226 23.24 -0.29 -4.14
CA ALA A 226 23.00 -0.22 -5.59
C ALA A 226 21.81 0.72 -5.91
N ARG A 227 20.74 0.68 -5.10
CA ARG A 227 19.58 1.58 -5.24
C ARG A 227 19.95 3.04 -4.93
N GLU A 228 20.70 3.29 -3.88
CA GLU A 228 21.21 4.63 -3.56
C GLU A 228 22.22 5.13 -4.59
N SER A 229 23.12 4.27 -5.06
CA SER A 229 24.10 4.58 -6.11
C SER A 229 23.41 4.96 -7.43
N ALA A 230 22.35 4.25 -7.82
CA ALA A 230 21.56 4.58 -9.01
C ALA A 230 20.83 5.93 -8.88
N ALA A 231 20.37 6.30 -7.68
CA ALA A 231 19.78 7.61 -7.40
C ALA A 231 20.83 8.73 -7.36
N ALA A 232 22.00 8.47 -6.77
CA ALA A 232 23.12 9.41 -6.68
C ALA A 232 23.78 9.68 -8.04
N ALA A 233 23.87 8.66 -8.91
CA ALA A 233 24.40 8.80 -10.27
C ALA A 233 23.55 9.77 -11.12
N ARG A 234 22.23 9.79 -10.92
CA ARG A 234 21.35 10.78 -11.58
C ARG A 234 21.66 12.20 -11.09
N LYS A 235 21.83 12.40 -9.77
CA LYS A 235 22.18 13.73 -9.20
C LYS A 235 23.55 14.24 -9.68
N LYS A 236 24.56 13.37 -9.75
CA LYS A 236 25.93 13.75 -10.19
C LYS A 236 26.01 14.12 -11.68
N LYS A 237 25.17 13.51 -12.54
CA LYS A 237 25.07 13.90 -13.97
C LYS A 237 24.64 15.36 -14.14
N TRP A 238 23.67 15.83 -13.34
CA TRP A 238 23.22 17.22 -13.38
C TRP A 238 24.27 18.21 -12.87
N ILE A 239 25.04 17.82 -11.84
CA ILE A 239 26.11 18.66 -11.30
C ILE A 239 27.26 18.82 -12.31
N CYS A 240 27.70 17.74 -12.96
CA CYS A 240 28.72 17.85 -14.02
C CYS A 240 28.26 18.68 -15.22
N LEU A 241 26.99 18.57 -15.61
CA LEU A 241 26.42 19.38 -16.68
C LEU A 241 26.46 20.88 -16.32
N LEU A 242 26.11 21.22 -15.07
CA LEU A 242 26.11 22.61 -14.58
C LEU A 242 27.53 23.21 -14.56
N ILE A 243 28.52 22.45 -14.12
CA ILE A 243 29.93 22.87 -14.11
C ILE A 243 30.45 23.09 -15.54
N ALA A 244 30.13 22.19 -16.47
CA ALA A 244 30.53 22.35 -17.88
C ALA A 244 29.93 23.62 -18.51
N LEU A 245 28.68 23.96 -18.16
CA LEU A 245 27.99 25.17 -18.64
C LEU A 245 28.65 26.45 -18.10
N ILE A 246 29.09 26.44 -16.84
CA ILE A 246 29.81 27.57 -16.22
C ILE A 246 31.18 27.78 -16.91
N ILE A 247 31.92 26.71 -17.17
CA ILE A 247 33.22 26.80 -17.86
C ILE A 247 33.03 27.37 -19.27
N LEU A 248 32.01 26.92 -19.99
CA LEU A 248 31.68 27.45 -21.32
C LEU A 248 31.36 28.96 -21.26
N ALA A 249 30.59 29.40 -20.26
CA ALA A 249 30.25 30.81 -20.09
C ALA A 249 31.49 31.69 -19.81
N ILE A 250 32.45 31.20 -19.03
CA ILE A 250 33.70 31.92 -18.73
C ILE A 250 34.53 32.08 -20.02
N ILE A 251 34.65 31.03 -20.83
CA ILE A 251 35.39 31.09 -22.10
C ILE A 251 34.77 32.14 -23.03
N VAL A 252 33.44 32.15 -23.15
CA VAL A 252 32.72 33.13 -23.96
C VAL A 252 32.95 34.56 -23.42
N ALA A 253 32.93 34.76 -22.11
CA ALA A 253 33.18 36.08 -21.50
C ALA A 253 34.60 36.60 -21.79
N ILE A 254 35.61 35.73 -21.75
CA ILE A 254 37.00 36.09 -22.06
C ILE A 254 37.14 36.50 -23.53
N VAL A 255 36.53 35.74 -24.45
CA VAL A 255 36.55 36.05 -25.88
C VAL A 255 35.88 37.39 -26.16
N ILE A 256 34.72 37.66 -25.54
CA ILE A 256 34.03 38.94 -25.68
C ILE A 256 34.87 40.10 -25.13
N TYR A 257 35.52 39.91 -23.97
CA TYR A 257 36.38 40.92 -23.37
C TYR A 257 37.57 41.28 -24.28
N GLU A 258 38.26 40.29 -24.85
CA GLU A 258 39.37 40.53 -25.78
C GLU A 258 38.90 41.25 -27.05
N VAL A 259 37.76 40.86 -27.61
CA VAL A 259 37.18 41.51 -28.80
C VAL A 259 36.78 42.98 -28.49
N LEU A 260 36.21 43.25 -27.32
CA LEU A 260 35.86 44.62 -26.90
C LEU A 260 37.09 45.47 -26.63
N LYS A 261 38.14 44.91 -26.01
CA LYS A 261 39.43 45.58 -25.77
C LYS A 261 40.12 45.95 -27.08
N LEU A 262 40.13 45.04 -28.07
CA LEU A 262 40.66 45.31 -29.41
C LEU A 262 39.87 46.41 -30.13
N LYS A 263 38.55 46.48 -29.93
CA LYS A 263 37.70 47.53 -30.51
C LYS A 263 37.89 48.90 -29.83
N ASN A 264 38.25 48.93 -28.55
CA ASN A 264 38.45 50.17 -27.79
C ASN A 264 39.85 50.77 -28.00
N ASN A 265 40.85 49.95 -28.31
CA ASN A 265 42.22 50.41 -28.63
C ASN A 265 42.39 50.92 -30.07
N ASN A 266 41.38 50.72 -30.93
CA ASN A 266 41.36 51.18 -32.33
C ASN A 266 40.50 52.44 -32.54
N LYS A 267 40.25 53.21 -31.48
CA LYS A 267 39.56 54.51 -31.50
C LYS A 267 40.48 55.58 -30.94
#